data_AF-A0A8B6CWF4-F1
#
_entry.id   AF-A0A8B6CWF4-F1
#
_cell.length_a   1.000
_cell.length_b   1.000
_cell.length_c   1.000
_cell.angle_alpha   90.00
_cell.angle_beta   90.00
_cell.angle_gamma   90.00
#
_symmetry.space_group_name_H-M   'P 1'
#
loop_
_entity.id
_entity.type
_entity.pdbx_description
1 polymer ?
#
loop_
_entity_poly.entity_id
_entity_poly.type
_entity_poly.pdbx_seq_one_letter_code
_entity_poly.pdbx_strand_id
1 'polypeptide(L)'
;MSPLVKTCVPFATKLTTKIDVNKKYEECVKTLNTLQSNAQTLEKTRLTRDKLAPLHVPNMVKWASRVGITLDDIDRLKVIHVSGTKGKGSTCAYCESILRHQGFKTGFFR
;
A
#
# COMPACT_ATOMS: atom_id res chain seq x y z
N MET A 1 -21.78 -45.26 21.31
CA MET A 1 -20.86 -44.10 21.35
C MET A 1 -19.86 -44.24 20.21
N SER A 2 -20.27 -43.83 19.02
CA SER A 2 -19.48 -43.89 17.78
C SER A 2 -18.88 -42.50 17.52
N PRO A 3 -17.57 -42.38 17.27
CA PRO A 3 -16.97 -41.12 16.84
C PRO A 3 -17.29 -40.87 15.36
N LEU A 4 -17.93 -39.73 15.09
CA LEU A 4 -18.15 -39.20 13.75
C LEU A 4 -16.80 -38.75 13.17
N VAL A 5 -16.16 -39.65 12.41
CA VAL A 5 -15.06 -39.33 11.51
C VAL A 5 -15.61 -38.41 10.42
N LYS A 6 -15.37 -37.11 10.54
CA LYS A 6 -15.57 -36.15 9.46
C LYS A 6 -14.56 -36.50 8.36
N THR A 7 -15.08 -37.00 7.25
CA THR A 7 -14.34 -37.26 6.02
C THR A 7 -13.73 -35.96 5.51
N CYS A 8 -12.41 -35.83 5.62
CA CYS A 8 -11.64 -34.84 4.89
C CYS A 8 -11.72 -35.24 3.41
N VAL A 9 -12.50 -34.50 2.63
CA VAL A 9 -12.55 -34.64 1.17
C VAL A 9 -11.17 -34.31 0.61
N PRO A 10 -10.57 -35.16 -0.25
CA PRO A 10 -9.23 -34.91 -0.77
C PRO A 10 -9.24 -33.72 -1.72
N PHE A 11 -8.60 -32.63 -1.32
CA PHE A 11 -8.27 -31.50 -2.20
C PHE A 11 -7.16 -31.93 -3.17
N ALA A 12 -7.55 -32.62 -4.23
CA ALA A 12 -6.67 -33.02 -5.31
C ALA A 12 -7.16 -32.43 -6.62
N THR A 13 -6.59 -31.29 -7.02
CA THR A 13 -6.17 -31.14 -8.42
C THR A 13 -4.98 -30.18 -8.50
N LYS A 14 -3.82 -30.74 -8.83
CA LYS A 14 -2.65 -30.01 -9.33
C LYS A 14 -3.09 -29.17 -10.55
N LEU A 15 -3.04 -27.85 -10.42
CA LEU A 15 -2.94 -26.93 -11.55
C LEU A 15 -1.64 -26.15 -11.40
N THR A 16 -0.55 -26.76 -11.85
CA THR A 16 0.69 -26.02 -12.15
C THR A 16 0.49 -25.35 -13.50
N THR A 17 -0.40 -24.37 -13.58
CA THR A 17 -0.44 -23.48 -14.74
C THR A 17 0.80 -22.60 -14.67
N LYS A 18 1.63 -22.62 -15.71
CA LYS A 18 2.71 -21.63 -15.85
C LYS A 18 2.04 -20.26 -15.87
N ILE A 19 2.09 -19.54 -14.75
CA ILE A 19 1.55 -18.20 -14.63
C ILE A 19 2.38 -17.33 -15.57
N ASP A 20 1.78 -16.89 -16.68
CA ASP A 20 2.35 -15.82 -17.49
C ASP A 20 2.28 -14.53 -16.66
N VAL A 21 3.40 -14.24 -16.00
CA VAL A 21 3.56 -13.09 -15.09
C VAL A 21 3.19 -11.79 -15.79
N ASN A 22 3.43 -11.69 -17.10
CA ASN A 22 3.17 -10.49 -17.88
C ASN A 22 1.66 -10.29 -18.11
N LYS A 23 0.93 -11.38 -18.43
CA LYS A 23 -0.53 -11.33 -18.57
C LYS A 23 -1.24 -11.00 -17.26
N LYS A 24 -0.73 -11.51 -16.13
CA LYS A 24 -1.27 -11.22 -14.79
C LYS A 24 -0.97 -9.79 -14.35
N TYR A 25 0.21 -9.24 -14.68
CA TYR A 25 0.55 -7.84 -14.42
C TYR A 25 -0.44 -6.89 -15.11
N GLU A 26 -0.69 -7.10 -16.40
CA GLU A 26 -1.63 -6.28 -17.17
C GLU A 26 -3.06 -6.33 -16.61
N GLU A 27 -3.51 -7.50 -16.14
CA GLU A 27 -4.81 -7.65 -15.49
C GLU A 27 -4.87 -6.92 -14.13
N CYS A 28 -3.79 -7.00 -13.33
CA CYS A 28 -3.67 -6.25 -12.08
C CYS A 28 -3.67 -4.74 -12.33
N VAL A 29 -2.98 -4.25 -13.37
CA VAL A 29 -2.97 -2.83 -13.75
C VAL A 29 -4.37 -2.38 -14.16
N LYS A 30 -5.08 -3.16 -15.00
CA LYS A 30 -6.45 -2.86 -15.40
C LYS A 30 -7.38 -2.76 -14.20
N THR A 31 -7.31 -3.74 -13.30
CA THR A 31 -8.11 -3.78 -12.07
C THR A 31 -7.76 -2.62 -11.13
N LEU A 32 -6.49 -2.26 -11.01
CA LEU A 32 -6.06 -1.12 -10.20
C LEU A 32 -6.62 0.20 -10.75
N ASN A 33 -6.63 0.34 -12.08
CA ASN A 33 -7.16 1.53 -12.74
C ASN A 33 -8.67 1.67 -12.57
N THR A 34 -9.43 0.58 -12.38
CA THR A 34 -10.87 0.69 -12.06
C THR A 34 -11.13 1.27 -10.66
N LEU A 35 -10.15 1.20 -9.75
CA LEU A 35 -10.23 1.77 -8.41
C LEU A 35 -9.77 3.23 -8.35
N GLN A 36 -9.19 3.77 -9.44
CA GLN A 36 -8.77 5.16 -9.46
C GLN A 36 -9.97 6.10 -9.41
N SER A 37 -9.84 7.16 -8.61
CA SER A 37 -10.91 8.14 -8.43
C SER A 37 -11.14 8.94 -9.71
N ASN A 38 -12.34 8.85 -10.28
CA ASN A 38 -12.74 9.62 -11.46
C ASN A 38 -12.58 11.14 -11.24
N ALA A 39 -12.50 11.91 -12.34
CA ALA A 39 -12.37 13.37 -12.30
C ALA A 39 -13.42 14.06 -11.39
N GLN A 40 -14.66 13.58 -11.41
CA GLN A 40 -15.72 14.07 -10.53
C GLN A 40 -15.46 13.81 -9.03
N THR A 41 -14.83 12.69 -8.69
CA THR A 41 -14.43 12.38 -7.31
C THR A 41 -13.29 13.28 -6.85
N LEU A 42 -12.33 13.57 -7.74
CA LEU A 42 -11.24 14.50 -7.47
C LEU A 42 -11.76 15.93 -7.24
N GLU A 43 -12.72 16.38 -8.05
CA GLU A 43 -13.34 17.69 -7.88
C GLU A 43 -14.12 17.79 -6.57
N LYS A 44 -14.97 16.79 -6.25
CA LYS A 44 -15.68 16.71 -4.96
C LYS A 44 -14.71 16.71 -3.79
N THR A 45 -13.61 15.97 -3.88
CA THR A 45 -12.55 15.95 -2.86
C THR A 45 -11.89 17.32 -2.72
N ARG A 46 -11.69 18.06 -3.82
CA ARG A 46 -11.14 19.42 -3.78
C ARG A 46 -12.07 20.39 -3.06
N LEU A 47 -13.38 20.27 -3.27
CA LEU A 47 -14.42 21.10 -2.65
C LEU A 47 -14.67 20.74 -1.17
N THR A 48 -14.50 19.46 -0.81
CA THR A 48 -14.75 18.95 0.56
C THR A 48 -13.48 18.79 1.40
N ARG A 49 -12.31 19.12 0.83
CA ARG A 49 -10.99 18.93 1.44
C ARG A 49 -10.91 19.51 2.85
N ASP A 50 -11.44 20.71 3.05
CA ASP A 50 -11.36 21.40 4.34
C ASP A 50 -12.32 20.82 5.38
N LYS A 51 -13.46 20.25 4.96
CA LYS A 51 -14.44 19.62 5.86
C LYS A 51 -13.99 18.23 6.34
N LEU A 52 -13.27 17.50 5.49
CA LEU A 52 -12.78 16.16 5.78
C LEU A 52 -11.39 16.16 6.42
N ALA A 53 -10.69 17.30 6.43
CA ALA A 53 -9.36 17.46 7.00
C ALA A 53 -9.21 16.87 8.42
N PRO A 54 -10.16 17.10 9.36
CA PRO A 54 -10.06 16.55 10.71
C PRO A 54 -10.15 15.03 10.78
N LEU A 55 -10.74 14.38 9.77
CA LEU A 55 -10.95 12.92 9.73
C LEU A 55 -9.76 12.15 9.14
N HIS A 56 -8.80 12.82 8.49
CA HIS A 56 -7.68 12.12 7.85
C HIS A 56 -6.79 11.39 8.85
N VAL A 57 -6.40 12.05 9.94
CA VAL A 57 -5.53 11.44 10.96
C VAL A 57 -6.26 10.30 11.67
N PRO A 58 -7.49 10.46 12.21
CA PRO A 58 -8.23 9.36 12.82
C PRO A 58 -8.45 8.17 11.90
N ASN A 59 -8.76 8.42 10.62
CA ASN A 59 -8.90 7.34 9.64
C ASN A 59 -7.58 6.62 9.40
N MET A 60 -6.47 7.35 9.27
CA MET A 60 -5.15 6.76 9.08
C MET A 60 -4.77 5.84 10.26
N VAL A 61 -5.00 6.28 11.50
CA VAL A 61 -4.80 5.43 12.69
C VAL A 61 -5.69 4.19 12.64
N LYS A 62 -6.99 4.36 12.37
CA LYS A 62 -7.96 3.24 12.26
C LYS A 62 -7.52 2.20 11.23
N TRP A 63 -7.03 2.62 10.07
CA TRP A 63 -6.57 1.72 9.01
C TRP A 63 -5.23 1.06 9.37
N ALA A 64 -4.29 1.80 9.97
CA ALA A 64 -3.02 1.25 10.46
C ALA A 64 -3.25 0.14 11.49
N SER A 65 -4.15 0.38 12.46
CA SER A 65 -4.50 -0.62 13.48
C SER A 65 -5.11 -1.89 12.89
N ARG A 66 -5.89 -1.79 11.79
CA ARG A 66 -6.45 -2.97 11.11
C ARG A 66 -5.40 -3.86 10.45
N VAL A 67 -4.24 -3.29 10.10
CA VAL A 67 -3.10 -4.01 9.52
C VAL A 67 -2.13 -4.47 10.60
N GLY A 68 -2.40 -4.14 11.88
CA GLY A 68 -1.53 -4.49 13.01
C GLY A 68 -0.35 -3.55 13.20
N ILE A 69 -0.39 -2.35 12.63
CA ILE A 69 0.63 -1.31 12.82
C ILE A 69 0.15 -0.37 13.92
N THR A 70 0.95 -0.21 14.96
CA THR A 70 0.68 0.72 16.06
C THR A 70 1.29 2.10 15.79
N LEU A 71 0.82 3.12 16.52
CA LEU A 71 1.45 4.45 16.45
C LEU A 71 2.89 4.43 16.95
N ASP A 72 3.18 3.62 17.97
CA ASP A 72 4.55 3.49 18.48
C ASP A 72 5.49 2.85 17.44
N ASP A 73 4.98 1.95 16.58
CA ASP A 73 5.76 1.42 15.45
C ASP A 73 6.14 2.52 14.46
N ILE A 74 5.22 3.46 14.20
CA ILE A 74 5.44 4.57 13.27
C ILE A 74 6.46 5.55 13.85
N ASP A 75 6.36 5.87 15.14
CA ASP A 75 7.26 6.83 15.82
C ASP A 75 8.70 6.30 15.94
N ARG A 76 8.89 4.97 15.97
CA ARG A 76 10.22 4.34 15.95
C ARG A 76 10.91 4.45 14.59
N LEU A 77 10.18 4.73 13.51
CA LEU A 77 10.75 4.81 12.17
C LEU A 77 11.54 6.11 11.99
N LYS A 78 12.73 6.00 11.39
CA LYS A 78 13.54 7.16 10.97
C LYS A 78 12.99 7.69 9.65
N VAL A 79 12.02 8.59 9.71
CA VAL A 79 11.31 9.13 8.52
C VAL A 79 11.80 10.53 8.15
N ILE A 80 12.05 10.75 6.86
CA ILE A 80 12.25 12.08 6.28
C ILE A 80 11.00 12.44 5.49
N HIS A 81 10.26 13.45 5.95
CA HIS A 81 9.06 13.93 5.26
C HIS A 81 9.42 15.04 4.27
N VAL A 82 9.14 14.83 2.98
CA VAL A 82 9.35 15.82 1.91
C VAL A 82 8.01 16.29 1.37
N SER A 83 7.69 17.57 1.56
CA SER A 83 6.47 18.22 1.05
C SER A 83 6.81 19.29 0.00
N GLY A 84 5.83 19.66 -0.83
CA GLY A 84 5.98 20.71 -1.84
C GLY A 84 5.26 20.42 -3.15
N THR A 85 5.11 21.40 -4.03
CA THR A 85 4.38 21.23 -5.31
C THR A 85 5.23 20.56 -6.37
N LYS A 86 6.52 20.92 -6.43
CA LYS A 86 7.50 20.41 -7.41
C LYS A 86 8.73 19.84 -6.67
N GLY A 87 9.51 18.99 -7.33
CA GLY A 87 10.80 18.53 -6.81
C GLY A 87 10.78 17.42 -5.74
N LYS A 88 9.62 17.02 -5.20
CA LYS A 88 9.53 15.94 -4.18
C LYS A 88 10.27 14.66 -4.57
N GLY A 89 10.10 14.22 -5.82
CA GLY A 89 10.75 13.02 -6.34
C GLY A 89 12.26 13.17 -6.48
N SER A 90 12.73 14.29 -7.07
CA SER A 90 14.15 14.55 -7.24
C SER A 90 14.87 14.78 -5.91
N THR A 91 14.24 15.49 -4.97
CA THR A 91 14.77 15.67 -3.61
C THR A 91 14.85 14.35 -2.87
N CYS A 92 13.81 13.50 -2.95
CA CYS A 92 13.81 12.19 -2.30
C CYS A 92 14.88 11.26 -2.90
N ALA A 93 15.05 11.25 -4.23
CA ALA A 93 16.12 10.50 -4.89
C ALA A 93 17.52 11.00 -4.49
N TYR A 94 17.69 12.31 -4.33
CA TYR A 94 18.96 12.89 -3.89
C TYR A 94 19.27 12.52 -2.43
N CYS A 95 18.29 12.67 -1.52
CA CYS A 95 18.41 12.24 -0.13
C CYS A 95 18.71 10.73 -0.02
N GLU A 96 18.03 9.90 -0.81
CA GLU A 96 18.31 8.46 -0.86
C GLU A 96 19.74 8.19 -1.27
N SER A 97 20.23 8.83 -2.33
CA SER A 97 21.58 8.60 -2.83
C SER A 97 22.62 8.91 -1.76
N ILE A 98 22.47 10.03 -1.05
CA ILE A 98 23.35 10.40 0.07
C ILE A 98 23.31 9.32 1.16
N LEU A 99 22.13 8.93 1.63
CA LEU A 99 21.98 7.94 2.70
C LEU A 99 22.56 6.58 2.32
N ARG A 100 22.35 6.16 1.07
CA ARG A 100 22.92 4.91 0.55
C ARG A 100 24.44 4.97 0.47
N HIS A 101 25.02 6.11 0.07
CA HIS A 101 26.48 6.30 0.08
C HIS A 101 27.07 6.29 1.49
N GLN A 102 26.29 6.63 2.51
CA GLN A 102 26.67 6.51 3.92
C GLN A 102 26.40 5.12 4.52
N GLY A 103 26.01 4.14 3.70
CA GLY A 103 25.78 2.75 4.12
C GLY A 103 24.41 2.48 4.76
N PHE A 104 23.47 3.43 4.72
CA PHE A 104 22.12 3.20 5.21
C PHE A 104 21.27 2.47 4.17
N LYS A 105 20.49 1.49 4.62
CA LYS A 105 19.44 0.86 3.82
C LYS A 105 18.20 1.75 3.81
N THR A 106 17.82 2.23 2.64
CA THR A 106 16.63 3.06 2.42
C THR A 106 15.53 2.22 1.72
N GLY A 107 14.28 2.66 1.83
CA GLY A 107 13.12 2.00 1.20
C GLY A 107 12.67 2.62 -0.12
N PHE A 108 13.49 3.48 -0.74
CA PHE A 108 13.12 4.14 -1.99
C PHE A 108 13.23 3.15 -3.16
N PHE A 109 12.15 2.98 -3.91
CA PHE A 109 12.10 2.07 -5.05
C PHE A 109 12.69 2.77 -6.30
N ARG A 110 13.53 2.07 -7.04
CA ARG A 110 14.12 2.54 -8.31
C ARG A 110 13.53 1.78 -9.49
#